data_AF-A0A821NJR2-F1
#
_entry.id   AF-A0A821NJR2-F1
#
_cell.length_a   1.000
_cell.length_b   1.000
_cell.length_c   1.000
_cell.angle_alpha   90.00
_cell.angle_beta   90.00
_cell.angle_gamma   90.00
#
_symmetry.space_group_name_H-M   'P 1'
#
loop_
_entity.id
_entity.type
_entity.pdbx_description
1 polymer ?
#
loop_
_entity_poly.entity_id
_entity_poly.type
_entity_poly.pdbx_seq_one_letter_code
_entity_poly.pdbx_strand_id
1 'polypeptide(L)'
;MNEEIDEYDIYHQDFTTASEWEVFIARLEEVMQEWHLPRSKLAKQFSDYTKKWLTKAEDIKLHGLDFRLTYHALEPLRGCEETDNIDDHSILKDIQNGLWGSTTKFMDDTDGSAFPVSNWFGLKRYLMLCPRSPLVEGSVIKLVMSSVNIAFANVDCGVPFFVKIRDHWQHTYLGIYEDTDFKVFFDTIHLERISNQCSHLSGLVGLFKSKISSPIPLDAVVISVKFSYELKYSDTFAWRQRLLSNEFLSIDGFDVMKLIDIPFGLESSPIQSALLNAIWPQFRESAIVDSSTFSDIDPLMAPTWTITIKIRNNIRGQLSDTIDRVMQLLENKQLIMDVLGLSKSLGVVNPLHKITEAPITISKLVKAAMRQNTSVGEFKGPIADDLLMTMLYYVFPDAVANNSYPYPDQLEVENKQENGETRLCSYLKASPVDGLVWRLSLTAASLISAGGLPYLAHLWYEFTQELQYRWEHRILIQG
;
A
#
# COMPACT_ATOMS: atom_id res chain seq x y z
N MET A 1 -0.14 -36.06 -81.84
CA MET A 1 -0.66 -35.62 -80.54
C MET A 1 0.36 -36.07 -79.52
N ASN A 2 1.24 -35.16 -79.13
CA ASN A 2 2.14 -35.37 -78.00
C ASN A 2 1.40 -34.82 -76.80
N GLU A 3 0.97 -35.69 -75.90
CA GLU A 3 0.48 -35.27 -74.58
C GLU A 3 1.72 -35.04 -73.71
N GLU A 4 2.03 -33.76 -73.51
CA GLU A 4 2.94 -33.31 -72.46
C GLU A 4 2.28 -33.66 -71.13
N ILE A 5 2.92 -34.54 -70.37
CA ILE A 5 2.56 -34.83 -68.99
C ILE A 5 3.08 -33.64 -68.18
N ASP A 6 2.17 -32.76 -67.79
CA ASP A 6 2.44 -31.66 -66.85
C ASP A 6 2.92 -32.25 -65.51
N GLU A 7 4.22 -32.17 -65.25
CA GLU A 7 4.86 -32.32 -63.93
C GLU A 7 4.56 -31.09 -63.05
N TYR A 8 3.29 -30.75 -62.86
CA TYR A 8 2.89 -29.73 -61.89
C TYR A 8 2.27 -30.40 -60.65
N ASP A 9 2.83 -30.03 -59.50
CA ASP A 9 2.35 -30.27 -58.13
C ASP A 9 2.87 -31.49 -57.37
N ILE A 10 4.20 -31.69 -57.39
CA ILE A 10 4.86 -32.21 -56.18
C ILE A 10 4.90 -31.05 -55.17
N TYR A 11 3.94 -31.04 -54.24
CA TYR A 11 3.95 -30.14 -53.09
C TYR A 11 5.22 -30.38 -52.26
N HIS A 12 6.28 -29.63 -52.52
CA HIS A 12 7.42 -29.52 -51.62
C HIS A 12 6.97 -28.70 -50.40
N GLN A 13 6.57 -29.38 -49.32
CA GLN A 13 6.47 -28.74 -48.01
C GLN A 13 7.87 -28.27 -47.62
N ASP A 14 8.03 -26.95 -47.52
CA ASP A 14 9.30 -26.32 -47.22
C ASP A 14 9.57 -26.40 -45.70
N PHE A 15 10.23 -27.48 -45.25
CA PHE A 15 10.58 -27.72 -43.85
C PHE A 15 11.71 -26.81 -43.32
N THR A 16 12.08 -25.78 -44.08
CA THR A 16 13.14 -24.81 -43.71
C THR A 16 12.60 -23.58 -42.98
N THR A 17 11.26 -23.39 -42.94
CA THR A 17 10.63 -22.32 -42.17
C THR A 17 10.53 -22.71 -40.70
N ALA A 18 11.15 -21.90 -39.82
CA ALA A 18 11.11 -22.12 -38.39
C ALA A 18 9.65 -22.15 -37.90
N SER A 19 9.28 -23.23 -37.23
CA SER A 19 7.96 -23.39 -36.63
C SER A 19 7.74 -22.35 -35.53
N GLU A 20 6.48 -21.99 -35.25
CA GLU A 20 6.16 -21.08 -34.13
C GLU A 20 6.69 -21.61 -32.79
N TRP A 21 6.81 -22.94 -32.66
CA TRP A 21 7.40 -23.60 -31.50
C TRP A 21 8.91 -23.36 -31.39
N GLU A 22 9.66 -23.47 -32.49
CA GLU A 22 11.10 -23.15 -32.53
C GLU A 22 11.35 -21.66 -32.32
N VAL A 23 10.52 -20.79 -32.89
CA VAL A 23 10.60 -19.33 -32.67
C VAL A 23 10.37 -19.00 -31.20
N PHE A 24 9.42 -19.68 -30.55
CA PHE A 24 9.16 -19.51 -29.11
C PHE A 24 10.35 -19.95 -28.25
N ILE A 25 10.97 -21.09 -28.56
CA ILE A 25 12.17 -21.58 -27.87
C ILE A 25 13.33 -20.60 -28.07
N ALA A 26 13.60 -20.20 -29.31
CA ALA A 26 14.66 -19.24 -29.63
C ALA A 26 14.45 -17.90 -28.89
N ARG A 27 13.21 -17.43 -28.77
CA ARG A 27 12.93 -16.21 -28.00
C ARG A 27 13.19 -16.40 -26.50
N LEU A 28 12.79 -17.54 -25.91
CA LEU A 28 13.14 -17.83 -24.51
C LEU A 28 14.65 -17.83 -24.30
N GLU A 29 15.40 -18.46 -25.21
CA GLU A 29 16.86 -18.53 -25.14
C GLU A 29 17.50 -17.14 -25.21
N GLU A 30 17.06 -16.30 -26.15
CA GLU A 30 17.54 -14.93 -26.33
C GLU A 30 17.34 -14.10 -25.06
N VAL A 31 16.14 -14.16 -24.46
CA VAL A 31 15.82 -13.40 -23.24
C VAL A 31 16.66 -13.88 -22.06
N MET A 32 16.86 -15.19 -21.91
CA MET A 32 17.68 -15.75 -20.84
C MET A 32 19.17 -15.39 -21.01
N GLN A 33 19.66 -15.30 -22.24
CA GLN A 33 21.01 -14.82 -22.56
C GLN A 33 21.17 -13.32 -22.29
N GLU A 34 20.21 -12.49 -22.70
CA GLU A 34 20.17 -11.04 -22.46
C GLU A 34 20.14 -10.73 -20.96
N TRP A 35 19.42 -11.52 -20.18
CA TRP A 35 19.34 -11.34 -18.73
C TRP A 35 20.54 -11.89 -17.97
N HIS A 36 21.54 -12.45 -18.66
CA HIS A 36 22.75 -13.04 -18.09
C HIS A 36 22.47 -14.19 -17.10
N LEU A 37 21.50 -15.05 -17.43
CA LEU A 37 21.09 -16.20 -16.62
C LEU A 37 21.85 -17.54 -16.84
N PRO A 38 22.83 -17.68 -17.77
CA PRO A 38 23.69 -18.86 -17.77
C PRO A 38 24.44 -19.04 -16.45
N ARG A 39 24.64 -20.29 -16.00
CA ARG A 39 25.34 -20.61 -14.74
C ARG A 39 26.70 -19.91 -14.61
N SER A 40 27.47 -19.89 -15.68
CA SER A 40 28.79 -19.24 -15.75
C SER A 40 28.79 -17.76 -15.37
N LYS A 41 27.65 -17.06 -15.48
CA LYS A 41 27.51 -15.64 -15.16
C LYS A 41 26.92 -15.37 -13.76
N LEU A 42 26.43 -16.41 -13.08
CA LEU A 42 25.65 -16.29 -11.83
C LEU A 42 26.42 -16.59 -10.54
N ALA A 43 27.72 -16.95 -10.64
CA ALA A 43 28.59 -17.46 -9.55
C ALA A 43 28.77 -16.56 -8.31
N LYS A 44 28.09 -15.42 -8.22
CA LYS A 44 28.15 -14.51 -7.07
C LYS A 44 27.13 -14.90 -6.00
N GLN A 45 27.65 -15.43 -4.89
CA GLN A 45 26.89 -15.66 -3.67
C GLN A 45 26.93 -14.43 -2.75
N PHE A 46 25.81 -14.18 -2.08
CA PHE A 46 25.71 -13.17 -1.03
C PHE A 46 25.21 -13.83 0.25
N SER A 47 25.81 -13.48 1.39
CA SER A 47 25.43 -14.02 2.69
C SER A 47 24.04 -13.54 3.12
N ASP A 48 23.76 -12.24 2.91
CA ASP A 48 22.50 -11.61 3.31
C ASP A 48 21.83 -10.88 2.14
N TYR A 49 20.50 -10.89 2.17
CA TYR A 49 19.67 -10.25 1.18
C TYR A 49 18.59 -9.37 1.83
N THR A 50 18.14 -8.36 1.11
CA THR A 50 17.08 -7.42 1.53
C THR A 50 15.69 -7.95 1.22
N LYS A 51 14.62 -7.52 1.88
CA LYS A 51 13.24 -7.91 1.50
C LYS A 51 12.72 -7.27 0.18
N LYS A 52 13.61 -6.78 -0.69
CA LYS A 52 13.26 -6.12 -1.96
C LYS A 52 13.59 -7.01 -3.16
N TRP A 53 12.65 -7.10 -4.09
CA TRP A 53 12.77 -7.90 -5.30
C TRP A 53 13.03 -7.03 -6.54
N LEU A 54 14.09 -7.34 -7.26
CA LEU A 54 14.37 -6.83 -8.59
C LEU A 54 13.58 -7.67 -9.60
N THR A 55 12.81 -6.99 -10.45
CA THR A 55 11.95 -7.64 -11.45
C THR A 55 12.31 -7.17 -12.85
N LYS A 56 12.58 -8.11 -13.77
CA LYS A 56 12.61 -7.88 -15.22
C LYS A 56 11.44 -8.61 -15.87
N ALA A 57 10.89 -8.09 -16.96
CA ALA A 57 9.73 -8.70 -17.60
C ALA A 57 9.76 -8.51 -19.11
N GLU A 58 9.25 -9.52 -19.82
CA GLU A 58 9.15 -9.50 -21.27
C GLU A 58 7.93 -10.32 -21.74
N ASP A 59 7.31 -9.90 -22.84
CA ASP A 59 6.16 -10.58 -23.42
C ASP A 59 6.58 -11.47 -24.60
N ILE A 60 6.11 -12.71 -24.62
CA ILE A 60 6.46 -13.74 -25.62
C ILE A 60 5.17 -14.41 -26.11
N LYS A 61 5.12 -14.85 -27.37
CA LYS A 61 3.92 -15.46 -27.96
C LYS A 61 4.17 -16.88 -28.46
N LEU A 62 3.17 -17.74 -28.32
CA LEU A 62 3.14 -19.10 -28.87
C LEU A 62 1.72 -19.42 -29.33
N HIS A 63 1.50 -19.76 -30.60
CA HIS A 63 0.19 -20.19 -31.13
C HIS A 63 -0.98 -19.26 -30.74
N GLY A 64 -0.76 -17.94 -30.79
CA GLY A 64 -1.77 -16.94 -30.41
C GLY A 64 -2.00 -16.76 -28.91
N LEU A 65 -1.28 -17.50 -28.06
CA LEU A 65 -1.24 -17.29 -26.61
C LEU A 65 -0.13 -16.30 -26.27
N ASP A 66 -0.50 -15.26 -25.54
CA ASP A 66 0.45 -14.29 -24.99
C ASP A 66 0.94 -14.77 -23.61
N PHE A 67 2.25 -14.80 -23.42
CA PHE A 67 2.92 -15.07 -22.17
C PHE A 67 3.71 -13.85 -21.72
N ARG A 68 3.85 -13.69 -20.41
CA ARG A 68 4.75 -12.74 -19.78
C ARG A 68 5.80 -13.51 -19.00
N LEU A 69 7.04 -13.48 -19.48
CA LEU A 69 8.20 -14.00 -18.79
C LEU A 69 8.70 -12.94 -17.81
N THR A 70 8.93 -13.34 -16.56
CA THR A 70 9.40 -12.46 -15.49
C THR A 70 10.58 -13.09 -14.76
N TYR A 71 11.62 -12.30 -14.55
CA TYR A 71 12.76 -12.69 -13.70
C TYR A 71 12.68 -11.93 -12.38
N HIS A 72 12.75 -12.68 -11.29
CA HIS A 72 12.71 -12.16 -9.93
C HIS A 72 13.99 -12.52 -9.20
N ALA A 73 14.66 -11.52 -8.61
CA ALA A 73 15.85 -11.72 -7.80
C ALA A 73 15.83 -10.84 -6.55
N LEU A 74 16.15 -11.44 -5.40
CA LEU A 74 16.31 -10.73 -4.14
C LEU A 74 17.55 -9.83 -4.18
N GLU A 75 17.39 -8.55 -3.81
CA GLU A 75 18.50 -7.58 -3.82
C GLU A 75 19.47 -7.89 -2.66
N PRO A 76 20.78 -8.06 -2.92
CA PRO A 76 21.77 -8.33 -1.87
C PRO A 76 21.98 -7.12 -0.96
N LEU A 77 22.30 -7.37 0.31
CA LEU A 77 22.55 -6.28 1.26
C LEU A 77 23.88 -5.56 0.92
N ARG A 78 23.88 -4.23 0.93
CA ARG A 78 25.07 -3.42 0.64
C ARG A 78 26.15 -3.67 1.70
N GLY A 79 27.34 -4.10 1.27
CA GLY A 79 28.48 -4.36 2.16
C GLY A 79 28.73 -5.84 2.48
N CYS A 80 27.94 -6.77 1.93
CA CYS A 80 28.27 -8.20 2.00
C CYS A 80 29.56 -8.53 1.23
N GLU A 81 30.39 -9.38 1.82
CA GLU A 81 31.56 -9.95 1.14
C GLU A 81 31.09 -10.81 -0.03
N GLU A 82 31.51 -10.46 -1.26
CA GLU A 82 31.32 -11.30 -2.43
C GLU A 82 32.24 -12.52 -2.26
N THR A 83 31.67 -13.68 -1.96
CA THR A 83 32.44 -14.93 -2.04
C THR A 83 32.37 -15.42 -3.48
N ASP A 84 33.47 -15.26 -4.22
CA ASP A 84 33.69 -15.90 -5.52
C ASP A 84 33.88 -17.41 -5.30
N ASN A 85 32.81 -18.11 -4.94
CA ASN A 85 32.79 -19.56 -4.97
C ASN A 85 32.58 -19.98 -6.43
N ILE A 86 33.68 -20.21 -7.15
CA ILE A 86 33.72 -20.79 -8.51
C ILE A 86 33.36 -22.29 -8.47
N ASP A 87 32.51 -22.70 -7.54
CA ASP A 87 32.06 -24.08 -7.37
C ASP A 87 30.70 -24.18 -8.06
N ASP A 88 30.59 -25.03 -9.09
CA ASP A 88 29.36 -25.20 -9.89
C ASP A 88 28.14 -25.57 -9.02
N HIS A 89 28.37 -26.16 -7.84
CA HIS A 89 27.35 -26.52 -6.86
C HIS A 89 26.89 -25.38 -5.93
N SER A 90 27.40 -24.16 -6.10
CA SER A 90 27.03 -23.00 -5.27
C SER A 90 25.53 -22.72 -5.28
N ILE A 91 24.91 -22.74 -6.46
CA ILE A 91 23.47 -22.46 -6.64
C ILE A 91 22.61 -23.59 -6.09
N LEU A 92 23.05 -24.84 -6.26
CA LEU A 92 22.36 -26.00 -5.70
C LEU A 92 22.38 -25.98 -4.17
N LYS A 93 23.53 -25.67 -3.56
CA LYS A 93 23.64 -25.47 -2.10
C LYS A 93 22.70 -24.35 -1.64
N ASP A 94 22.58 -23.26 -2.40
CA ASP A 94 21.64 -22.19 -2.10
C ASP A 94 20.18 -22.63 -2.16
N ILE A 95 19.79 -23.43 -3.17
CA ILE A 95 18.44 -23.98 -3.28
C ILE A 95 18.17 -24.95 -2.12
N GLN A 96 19.11 -25.83 -1.78
CA GLN A 96 18.97 -26.78 -0.66
C GLN A 96 18.87 -26.06 0.68
N ASN A 97 19.72 -25.06 0.93
CA ASN A 97 19.66 -24.23 2.12
C ASN A 97 18.36 -23.43 2.17
N GLY A 98 17.89 -22.94 1.03
CA GLY A 98 16.61 -22.25 0.87
C GLY A 98 15.43 -23.14 1.24
N LEU A 99 15.38 -24.36 0.68
CA LEU A 99 14.38 -25.37 1.02
C LEU A 99 14.39 -25.67 2.52
N TRP A 100 15.56 -25.89 3.11
CA TRP A 100 15.69 -26.13 4.55
C TRP A 100 15.22 -24.92 5.37
N GLY A 101 15.59 -23.70 4.98
CA GLY A 101 15.12 -22.47 5.60
C GLY A 101 13.61 -22.29 5.52
N SER A 102 13.01 -22.60 4.36
CA SER A 102 11.56 -22.54 4.14
C SER A 102 10.79 -23.48 5.08
N THR A 103 11.34 -24.66 5.39
CA THR A 103 10.71 -25.58 6.37
C THR A 103 10.58 -24.98 7.77
N THR A 104 11.37 -23.95 8.11
CA THR A 104 11.34 -23.31 9.45
C THR A 104 10.44 -22.07 9.52
N LYS A 105 10.31 -21.30 8.44
CA LYS A 105 9.59 -20.01 8.39
C LYS A 105 8.30 -20.07 7.56
N PHE A 106 7.80 -21.28 7.38
CA PHE A 106 6.75 -21.65 6.43
C PHE A 106 5.59 -20.64 6.38
N MET A 107 5.35 -20.04 5.21
CA MET A 107 4.11 -19.32 4.85
C MET A 107 3.73 -18.09 5.72
N ASP A 108 4.62 -17.56 6.56
CA ASP A 108 4.28 -16.47 7.49
C ASP A 108 4.56 -15.07 6.95
N ASP A 109 5.62 -14.90 6.15
CA ASP A 109 5.99 -13.62 5.57
C ASP A 109 5.64 -13.63 4.07
N THR A 110 4.83 -12.65 3.63
CA THR A 110 4.97 -12.19 2.26
C THR A 110 6.38 -11.64 2.14
N ASP A 111 7.26 -12.39 1.49
CA ASP A 111 8.66 -12.04 1.24
C ASP A 111 8.83 -10.85 0.28
N GLY A 112 7.73 -10.19 -0.08
CA GLY A 112 7.66 -9.11 -1.07
C GLY A 112 7.68 -9.62 -2.52
N SER A 113 7.70 -10.94 -2.72
CA SER A 113 7.70 -11.57 -4.04
C SER A 113 6.33 -11.44 -4.71
N ALA A 114 6.33 -11.39 -6.04
CA ALA A 114 5.10 -11.41 -6.83
C ALA A 114 4.40 -12.78 -6.80
N PHE A 115 5.15 -13.86 -6.55
CA PHE A 115 4.64 -15.24 -6.60
C PHE A 115 5.03 -16.01 -5.33
N PRO A 116 4.15 -16.89 -4.81
CA PRO A 116 4.37 -17.57 -3.53
C PRO A 116 5.46 -18.67 -3.61
N VAL A 117 5.89 -19.05 -4.82
CA VAL A 117 6.91 -20.10 -5.05
C VAL A 117 8.25 -19.78 -4.40
N SER A 118 8.59 -18.50 -4.25
CA SER A 118 9.81 -18.07 -3.55
C SER A 118 9.77 -18.48 -2.08
N ASN A 119 8.65 -18.27 -1.39
CA ASN A 119 8.48 -18.69 -0.01
C ASN A 119 8.34 -20.23 0.08
N TRP A 120 7.56 -20.86 -0.81
CA TRP A 120 7.30 -22.31 -0.78
C TRP A 120 8.55 -23.16 -0.96
N PHE A 121 9.45 -22.74 -1.86
CA PHE A 121 10.67 -23.47 -2.17
C PHE A 121 11.94 -22.78 -1.65
N GLY A 122 11.80 -21.65 -0.94
CA GLY A 122 12.92 -20.90 -0.36
C GLY A 122 13.86 -20.27 -1.39
N LEU A 123 13.33 -19.82 -2.53
CA LEU A 123 14.11 -19.34 -3.66
C LEU A 123 14.48 -17.87 -3.51
N LYS A 124 15.74 -17.53 -3.76
CA LYS A 124 16.25 -16.15 -3.82
C LYS A 124 16.15 -15.55 -5.23
N ARG A 125 16.14 -16.41 -6.25
CA ARG A 125 16.05 -16.04 -7.67
C ARG A 125 15.20 -17.07 -8.39
N TYR A 126 14.31 -16.64 -9.26
CA TYR A 126 13.52 -17.55 -10.10
C TYR A 126 13.03 -16.86 -11.38
N LEU A 127 12.76 -17.65 -12.40
CA LEU A 127 12.03 -17.26 -13.60
C LEU A 127 10.58 -17.71 -13.49
N MET A 128 9.64 -16.89 -13.96
CA MET A 128 8.23 -17.21 -13.99
C MET A 128 7.63 -16.83 -15.35
N LEU A 129 7.11 -17.83 -16.05
CA LEU A 129 6.35 -17.68 -17.27
C LEU A 129 4.85 -17.73 -16.95
N CYS A 130 4.17 -16.61 -17.11
CA CYS A 130 2.74 -16.47 -16.84
C CYS A 130 1.96 -16.25 -18.14
N PRO A 131 1.01 -17.12 -18.49
CA PRO A 131 0.14 -16.87 -19.64
C PRO A 131 -0.85 -15.75 -19.31
N ARG A 132 -1.28 -14.95 -20.30
CA ARG A 132 -2.33 -13.94 -20.09
C ARG A 132 -3.71 -14.60 -19.98
N SER A 133 -3.98 -15.60 -20.82
CA SER A 133 -5.13 -16.49 -20.71
C SER A 133 -4.82 -17.70 -19.81
N PRO A 134 -5.82 -18.30 -19.14
CA PRO A 134 -5.59 -19.47 -18.30
C PRO A 134 -5.17 -20.69 -19.14
N LEU A 135 -4.17 -21.43 -18.68
CA LEU A 135 -3.61 -22.57 -19.40
C LEU A 135 -4.14 -23.89 -18.81
N VAL A 136 -5.27 -24.36 -19.32
CA VAL A 136 -5.99 -25.54 -18.77
C VAL A 136 -5.70 -26.83 -19.54
N GLU A 137 -5.42 -26.72 -20.84
CA GLU A 137 -5.28 -27.88 -21.71
C GLU A 137 -3.94 -28.62 -21.49
N GLY A 138 -4.01 -29.91 -21.17
CA GLY A 138 -2.82 -30.71 -20.82
C GLY A 138 -1.80 -30.88 -21.95
N SER A 139 -2.25 -30.91 -23.20
CA SER A 139 -1.39 -30.96 -24.40
C SER A 139 -0.52 -29.70 -24.49
N VAL A 140 -1.14 -28.51 -24.37
CA VAL A 140 -0.48 -27.22 -24.44
C VAL A 140 0.45 -27.01 -23.24
N ILE A 141 0.03 -27.41 -22.03
CA ILE A 141 0.91 -27.39 -20.85
C ILE A 141 2.18 -28.20 -21.10
N LYS A 142 2.06 -29.42 -21.62
CA LYS A 142 3.22 -30.27 -21.94
C LYS A 142 4.09 -29.65 -23.03
N LEU A 143 3.48 -29.05 -24.05
CA LEU A 143 4.20 -28.35 -25.12
C LEU A 143 5.06 -27.20 -24.55
N VAL A 144 4.44 -26.33 -23.75
CA VAL A 144 5.13 -25.19 -23.10
C VAL A 144 6.24 -25.68 -22.17
N MET A 145 5.96 -26.68 -21.33
CA MET A 145 6.98 -27.26 -20.44
C MET A 145 8.12 -27.91 -21.23
N SER A 146 7.83 -28.53 -22.38
CA SER A 146 8.87 -29.08 -23.26
C SER A 146 9.72 -27.96 -23.87
N SER A 147 9.11 -26.88 -24.36
CA SER A 147 9.82 -25.72 -24.87
C SER A 147 10.74 -25.11 -23.81
N VAL A 148 10.22 -24.95 -22.59
CA VAL A 148 11.00 -24.43 -21.45
C VAL A 148 12.16 -25.35 -21.10
N ASN A 149 11.97 -26.68 -21.06
CA ASN A 149 13.07 -27.63 -20.81
C ASN A 149 14.17 -27.52 -21.87
N ILE A 150 13.81 -27.39 -23.15
CA ILE A 150 14.77 -27.27 -24.25
C ILE A 150 15.56 -25.96 -24.14
N ALA A 151 14.87 -24.82 -24.02
CA ALA A 151 15.51 -23.52 -23.88
C ALA A 151 16.40 -23.45 -22.62
N PHE A 152 15.93 -24.03 -21.51
CA PHE A 152 16.67 -24.09 -20.26
C PHE A 152 17.99 -24.87 -20.41
N ALA A 153 17.93 -26.04 -21.05
CA ALA A 153 19.10 -26.89 -21.28
C ALA A 153 20.09 -26.24 -22.26
N ASN A 154 19.60 -25.62 -23.34
CA ASN A 154 20.44 -24.98 -24.35
C ASN A 154 21.21 -23.76 -23.81
N VAL A 155 20.60 -22.98 -22.91
CA VAL A 155 21.24 -21.80 -22.29
C VAL A 155 22.11 -22.16 -21.09
N ASP A 156 21.99 -23.39 -20.58
CA ASP A 156 22.55 -23.81 -19.29
C ASP A 156 22.16 -22.85 -18.16
N CYS A 157 20.85 -22.69 -17.97
CA CYS A 157 20.33 -21.71 -17.02
C CYS A 157 20.65 -22.08 -15.57
N GLY A 158 21.12 -21.10 -14.80
CA GLY A 158 21.44 -21.27 -13.38
C GLY A 158 20.31 -20.91 -12.41
N VAL A 159 19.08 -20.68 -12.90
CA VAL A 159 17.98 -20.19 -12.06
C VAL A 159 16.74 -21.07 -12.26
N PRO A 160 16.05 -21.51 -11.19
CA PRO A 160 14.80 -22.28 -11.31
C PRO A 160 13.76 -21.58 -12.19
N PHE A 161 13.18 -22.34 -13.12
CA PHE A 161 12.19 -21.83 -14.09
C PHE A 161 10.81 -22.40 -13.79
N PHE A 162 9.83 -21.52 -13.58
CA PHE A 162 8.44 -21.87 -13.32
C PHE A 162 7.51 -21.47 -14.45
N VAL A 163 6.47 -22.26 -14.67
CA VAL A 163 5.32 -21.96 -15.54
C VAL A 163 4.06 -21.98 -14.70
N LYS A 164 3.28 -20.89 -14.75
CA LYS A 164 1.94 -20.84 -14.14
C LYS A 164 0.95 -21.58 -15.03
N ILE A 165 0.20 -22.51 -14.45
CA ILE A 165 -0.77 -23.33 -15.16
C ILE A 165 -2.16 -23.19 -14.53
N ARG A 166 -3.19 -23.66 -15.25
CA ARG A 166 -4.61 -23.58 -14.88
C ARG A 166 -5.11 -22.13 -14.78
N ASP A 167 -6.20 -21.93 -14.04
CA ASP A 167 -6.80 -20.63 -13.82
C ASP A 167 -5.93 -19.74 -12.95
N HIS A 168 -5.98 -18.43 -13.19
CA HIS A 168 -5.12 -17.47 -12.49
C HIS A 168 -5.33 -17.38 -10.99
N TRP A 169 -6.53 -17.73 -10.51
CA TRP A 169 -6.86 -17.79 -9.09
C TRP A 169 -6.25 -19.02 -8.40
N GLN A 170 -5.96 -20.08 -9.15
CA GLN A 170 -5.28 -21.27 -8.65
C GLN A 170 -3.77 -21.01 -8.62
N HIS A 171 -3.16 -21.15 -7.45
CA HIS A 171 -1.71 -21.02 -7.29
C HIS A 171 -1.03 -22.34 -7.70
N THR A 172 -1.17 -22.71 -8.98
CA THR A 172 -0.59 -23.92 -9.56
C THR A 172 0.54 -23.55 -10.52
N TYR A 173 1.72 -24.10 -10.23
CA TYR A 173 2.99 -23.87 -10.89
C TYR A 173 3.70 -25.20 -11.10
N LEU A 174 4.35 -25.31 -12.26
CA LEU A 174 5.31 -26.38 -12.55
C LEU A 174 6.67 -25.73 -12.73
N GLY A 175 7.67 -26.20 -11.99
CA GLY A 175 9.02 -25.66 -12.08
C GLY A 175 10.06 -26.73 -12.33
N ILE A 176 11.16 -26.31 -12.95
CA ILE A 176 12.33 -27.15 -13.22
C ILE A 176 13.60 -26.42 -12.81
N TYR A 177 14.57 -27.19 -12.35
CA TYR A 177 15.96 -26.79 -12.26
C TYR A 177 16.82 -28.01 -12.57
N GLU A 178 17.78 -27.86 -13.46
CA GLU A 178 18.71 -28.92 -13.82
C GLU A 178 20.10 -28.44 -13.44
N ASP A 179 20.86 -29.30 -12.77
CA ASP A 179 22.29 -29.17 -12.53
C ASP A 179 23.00 -30.34 -13.25
N THR A 180 24.34 -30.36 -13.27
CA THR A 180 25.11 -31.39 -14.00
C THR A 180 24.78 -32.82 -13.56
N ASP A 181 24.50 -33.01 -12.26
CA ASP A 181 24.25 -34.34 -11.68
C ASP A 181 22.79 -34.59 -11.27
N PHE A 182 21.97 -33.54 -11.17
CA PHE A 182 20.64 -33.63 -10.57
C PHE A 182 19.61 -32.80 -11.34
N LYS A 183 18.38 -33.33 -11.41
CA LYS A 183 17.22 -32.59 -11.90
C LYS A 183 16.19 -32.47 -10.79
N VAL A 184 15.80 -31.24 -10.49
CA VAL A 184 14.83 -30.89 -9.46
C VAL A 184 13.52 -30.46 -10.14
N PHE A 185 12.43 -31.10 -9.76
CA PHE A 185 11.09 -30.75 -10.18
C PHE A 185 10.34 -30.06 -9.03
N PHE A 186 9.78 -28.90 -9.32
CA PHE A 186 8.98 -28.12 -8.37
C PHE A 186 7.51 -28.20 -8.76
N ASP A 187 6.83 -29.23 -8.25
CA ASP A 187 5.43 -29.46 -8.55
C ASP A 187 4.53 -28.91 -7.45
N THR A 188 3.55 -28.10 -7.84
CA THR A 188 2.49 -27.65 -6.94
C THR A 188 1.14 -28.15 -7.44
N ILE A 189 0.28 -28.53 -6.50
CA ILE A 189 -1.03 -29.11 -6.80
C ILE A 189 -2.06 -28.33 -6.00
N HIS A 190 -3.12 -27.90 -6.67
CA HIS A 190 -4.30 -27.35 -6.03
C HIS A 190 -5.39 -28.43 -5.97
N LEU A 191 -5.91 -28.70 -4.77
CA LEU A 191 -7.01 -29.63 -4.54
C LEU A 191 -8.23 -28.83 -4.06
N GLU A 192 -9.31 -28.82 -4.86
CA GLU A 192 -10.57 -28.16 -4.47
C GLU A 192 -11.22 -28.86 -3.27
N ARG A 193 -11.06 -30.18 -3.18
CA ARG A 193 -11.54 -31.00 -2.05
C ARG A 193 -10.38 -31.77 -1.45
N ILE A 194 -10.26 -31.70 -0.13
CA ILE A 194 -9.25 -32.44 0.62
C ILE A 194 -9.71 -33.91 0.69
N SER A 195 -8.90 -34.83 0.16
CA SER A 195 -9.14 -36.26 0.34
C SER A 195 -8.79 -36.68 1.77
N ASN A 196 -9.38 -37.76 2.26
CA ASN A 196 -9.09 -38.28 3.61
C ASN A 196 -7.60 -38.65 3.82
N GLN A 197 -6.85 -38.89 2.74
CA GLN A 197 -5.41 -39.16 2.80
C GLN A 197 -4.59 -37.87 2.98
N CYS A 198 -5.15 -36.71 2.65
CA CYS A 198 -4.48 -35.41 2.78
C CYS A 198 -4.98 -34.60 3.99
N SER A 199 -5.87 -35.15 4.82
CA SER A 199 -6.44 -34.45 5.98
C SER A 199 -5.60 -34.58 7.26
N HIS A 200 -4.62 -35.48 7.28
CA HIS A 200 -3.76 -35.74 8.44
C HIS A 200 -2.30 -35.85 8.03
N LEU A 201 -1.40 -35.55 8.96
CA LEU A 201 0.05 -35.59 8.75
C LEU A 201 0.53 -36.95 8.26
N SER A 202 0.06 -38.04 8.90
CA SER A 202 0.43 -39.41 8.54
C SER A 202 0.11 -39.74 7.08
N GLY A 203 -1.04 -39.28 6.57
CA GLY A 203 -1.43 -39.47 5.18
C GLY A 203 -0.59 -38.64 4.20
N LEU A 204 -0.26 -37.39 4.55
CA LEU A 204 0.63 -36.53 3.76
C LEU A 204 2.05 -37.10 3.67
N VAL A 205 2.56 -37.66 4.77
CA VAL A 205 3.86 -38.36 4.81
C VAL A 205 3.82 -39.61 3.92
N GLY A 206 2.73 -40.38 3.98
CA GLY A 206 2.52 -41.53 3.11
C GLY A 206 2.53 -41.14 1.62
N LEU A 207 1.82 -40.06 1.27
CA LEU A 207 1.80 -39.52 -0.09
C LEU A 207 3.19 -39.07 -0.54
N PHE A 208 3.93 -38.36 0.30
CA PHE A 208 5.31 -37.96 0.02
C PHE A 208 6.22 -39.16 -0.25
N LYS A 209 6.22 -40.16 0.62
CA LYS A 209 7.00 -41.39 0.43
C LYS A 209 6.61 -42.16 -0.83
N SER A 210 5.31 -42.22 -1.15
CA SER A 210 4.85 -42.86 -2.39
C SER A 210 5.36 -42.16 -3.65
N LYS A 211 5.48 -40.82 -3.62
CA LYS A 211 5.99 -40.05 -4.74
C LYS A 211 7.48 -40.29 -5.00
N ILE A 212 8.27 -40.53 -3.94
CA ILE A 212 9.69 -40.85 -4.10
C ILE A 212 9.87 -42.19 -4.83
N SER A 213 8.94 -43.14 -4.66
CA SER A 213 8.99 -44.47 -5.32
C SER A 213 10.33 -45.18 -5.13
N SER A 214 10.96 -44.99 -3.96
CA SER A 214 12.29 -45.55 -3.68
C SER A 214 12.23 -47.09 -3.62
N PRO A 215 13.16 -47.81 -4.26
CA PRO A 215 13.28 -49.26 -4.14
C PRO A 215 13.81 -49.71 -2.78
N ILE A 216 14.31 -48.77 -1.96
CA ILE A 216 14.89 -48.99 -0.62
C ILE A 216 13.98 -48.34 0.42
N PRO A 217 13.82 -48.93 1.62
CA PRO A 217 13.09 -48.28 2.72
C PRO A 217 13.65 -46.88 2.99
N LEU A 218 12.74 -45.91 3.02
CA LEU A 218 13.07 -44.51 3.27
C LEU A 218 13.29 -44.26 4.76
N ASP A 219 14.25 -43.39 5.05
CA ASP A 219 14.44 -42.86 6.41
C ASP A 219 13.22 -42.07 6.89
N ALA A 220 13.19 -41.83 8.21
CA ALA A 220 12.15 -41.04 8.84
C ALA A 220 12.15 -39.61 8.29
N VAL A 221 10.99 -39.15 7.82
CA VAL A 221 10.84 -37.80 7.24
C VAL A 221 10.88 -36.76 8.36
N VAL A 222 11.60 -35.66 8.12
CA VAL A 222 11.58 -34.47 8.97
C VAL A 222 10.48 -33.54 8.47
N ILE A 223 9.63 -33.08 9.39
CA ILE A 223 8.41 -32.36 9.06
C ILE A 223 8.28 -31.13 9.97
N SER A 224 7.66 -30.09 9.44
CA SER A 224 7.19 -28.95 10.21
C SER A 224 5.68 -28.81 10.03
N VAL A 225 4.96 -28.48 11.09
CA VAL A 225 3.51 -28.29 11.06
C VAL A 225 3.17 -26.90 11.60
N LYS A 226 2.19 -26.25 10.98
CA LYS A 226 1.68 -24.94 11.39
C LYS A 226 0.16 -24.91 11.30
N PHE A 227 -0.49 -24.51 12.39
CA PHE A 227 -1.88 -24.09 12.39
C PHE A 227 -1.97 -22.57 12.34
N SER A 228 -2.76 -22.04 11.41
CA SER A 228 -2.95 -20.60 11.21
C SER A 228 -4.41 -20.21 11.46
N TYR A 229 -4.61 -19.27 12.38
CA TYR A 229 -5.92 -18.73 12.77
C TYR A 229 -5.96 -17.25 12.39
N GLU A 230 -6.89 -16.86 11.52
CA GLU A 230 -7.08 -15.45 11.17
C GLU A 230 -8.24 -14.85 11.97
N LEU A 231 -7.92 -13.94 12.88
CA LEU A 231 -8.90 -13.09 13.55
C LEU A 231 -9.14 -11.84 12.70
N LYS A 232 -10.28 -11.80 12.01
CA LYS A 232 -10.71 -10.62 11.27
C LYS A 232 -11.33 -9.62 12.24
N TYR A 233 -10.74 -8.44 12.35
CA TYR A 233 -11.31 -7.37 13.16
C TYR A 233 -12.54 -6.82 12.45
N SER A 234 -13.72 -7.01 13.05
CA SER A 234 -14.93 -6.29 12.66
C SER A 234 -14.77 -4.81 13.05
N ASP A 235 -15.28 -3.90 12.21
CA ASP A 235 -15.19 -2.43 12.32
C ASP A 235 -15.82 -1.81 13.60
N THR A 236 -16.12 -2.62 14.61
CA THR A 236 -16.67 -2.19 15.90
C THR A 236 -15.81 -1.20 16.69
N PHE A 237 -14.53 -1.01 16.34
CA PHE A 237 -13.68 0.01 16.96
C PHE A 237 -13.49 1.21 16.03
N ALA A 238 -14.41 2.18 16.13
CA ALA A 238 -14.12 3.56 15.76
C ALA A 238 -13.56 4.26 17.01
N TRP A 239 -12.46 4.99 16.87
CA TRP A 239 -12.15 6.01 17.87
C TRP A 239 -13.39 6.88 17.96
N ARG A 240 -14.06 6.90 19.12
CA ARG A 240 -15.32 7.63 19.27
C ARG A 240 -15.07 9.04 18.78
N GLN A 241 -15.62 9.34 17.61
CA GLN A 241 -15.59 10.66 17.05
C GLN A 241 -16.28 11.52 18.10
N ARG A 242 -15.53 12.40 18.78
CA ARG A 242 -16.13 13.66 19.19
C ARG A 242 -16.33 14.38 17.88
N LEU A 243 -17.36 14.00 17.14
CA LEU A 243 -17.94 14.89 16.14
C LEU A 243 -18.05 16.20 16.93
N LEU A 244 -17.38 17.25 16.47
CA LEU A 244 -17.88 18.59 16.71
C LEU A 244 -19.30 18.51 16.17
N SER A 245 -20.24 18.18 17.04
CA SER A 245 -21.64 17.94 16.71
C SER A 245 -22.14 19.19 16.03
N ASN A 246 -23.32 19.13 15.40
CA ASN A 246 -24.00 20.36 14.96
C ASN A 246 -24.17 21.38 16.13
N GLU A 247 -23.91 20.97 17.38
CA GLU A 247 -23.81 21.84 18.55
C GLU A 247 -22.60 22.80 18.51
N PHE A 248 -21.49 22.47 17.85
CA PHE A 248 -20.35 23.39 17.71
C PHE A 248 -20.71 24.65 16.92
N LEU A 249 -21.60 24.53 15.94
CA LEU A 249 -22.13 25.65 15.16
C LEU A 249 -23.46 26.18 15.75
N SER A 250 -23.85 25.72 16.94
CA SER A 250 -25.05 26.20 17.65
C SER A 250 -24.69 27.24 18.69
N ILE A 251 -25.56 28.24 18.86
CA ILE A 251 -25.37 29.36 19.80
C ILE A 251 -25.28 28.86 21.26
N ASP A 252 -26.06 27.83 21.61
CA ASP A 252 -26.15 27.31 22.99
C ASP A 252 -24.99 26.37 23.38
N GLY A 253 -24.21 25.89 22.40
CA GLY A 253 -23.18 24.87 22.58
C GLY A 253 -21.74 25.30 22.26
N PHE A 254 -21.54 26.54 21.82
CA PHE A 254 -20.23 27.04 21.42
C PHE A 254 -19.36 27.41 22.63
N ASP A 255 -18.15 26.88 22.65
CA ASP A 255 -17.08 27.25 23.59
C ASP A 255 -15.80 27.47 22.79
N VAL A 256 -15.13 28.59 23.05
CA VAL A 256 -13.86 28.97 22.41
C VAL A 256 -12.80 27.88 22.59
N MET A 257 -12.81 27.17 23.73
CA MET A 257 -11.88 26.07 23.97
C MET A 257 -12.04 24.91 22.97
N LYS A 258 -13.23 24.73 22.39
CA LYS A 258 -13.47 23.72 21.34
C LYS A 258 -12.78 24.07 20.01
N LEU A 259 -12.32 25.32 19.81
CA LEU A 259 -11.52 25.70 18.64
C LEU A 259 -10.10 25.12 18.67
N ILE A 260 -9.64 24.74 19.87
CA ILE A 260 -8.31 24.14 20.10
C ILE A 260 -8.38 22.61 19.94
N ASP A 261 -9.57 22.03 20.10
CA ASP A 261 -9.85 20.59 19.96
C ASP A 261 -9.97 20.17 18.48
N ILE A 262 -8.85 20.17 17.75
CA ILE A 262 -8.80 19.68 16.36
C ILE A 262 -9.03 18.15 16.35
N PRO A 263 -9.82 17.61 15.40
CA PRO A 263 -10.06 16.18 15.31
C PRO A 263 -8.74 15.41 15.08
N PHE A 264 -8.37 14.58 16.04
CA PHE A 264 -7.19 13.74 16.03
C PHE A 264 -7.58 12.26 16.14
N GLY A 265 -6.84 11.41 15.41
CA GLY A 265 -7.03 9.96 15.41
C GLY A 265 -7.51 9.42 14.07
N LEU A 266 -7.85 8.14 14.09
CA LEU A 266 -8.24 7.37 12.90
C LEU A 266 -9.75 7.14 12.90
N GLU A 267 -10.37 7.23 11.71
CA GLU A 267 -11.81 6.95 11.56
C GLU A 267 -12.15 5.48 11.84
N SER A 268 -11.21 4.57 11.56
CA SER A 268 -11.36 3.14 11.80
C SER A 268 -10.08 2.54 12.37
N SER A 269 -10.19 1.35 12.96
CA SER A 269 -9.01 0.59 13.39
C SER A 269 -8.02 0.41 12.23
N PRO A 270 -6.73 0.72 12.42
CA PRO A 270 -5.71 0.49 11.40
C PRO A 270 -5.46 -1.00 11.14
N ILE A 271 -5.92 -1.87 12.05
CA ILE A 271 -5.71 -3.32 11.98
C ILE A 271 -6.83 -3.94 11.14
N GLN A 272 -6.45 -4.65 10.08
CA GLN A 272 -7.37 -5.42 9.23
C GLN A 272 -7.64 -6.81 9.81
N SER A 273 -6.58 -7.55 10.10
CA SER A 273 -6.66 -8.87 10.72
C SER A 273 -5.40 -9.18 11.52
N ALA A 274 -5.52 -10.07 12.48
CA ALA A 274 -4.39 -10.67 13.18
C ALA A 274 -4.33 -12.15 12.82
N LEU A 275 -3.19 -12.60 12.29
CA LEU A 275 -2.93 -13.99 12.00
C LEU A 275 -2.12 -14.57 13.17
N LEU A 276 -2.70 -15.52 13.90
CA LEU A 276 -2.01 -16.29 14.94
C LEU A 276 -1.56 -17.62 14.36
N ASN A 277 -0.29 -17.96 14.52
CA ASN A 277 0.26 -19.24 14.11
C ASN A 277 0.80 -20.03 15.29
N ALA A 278 0.44 -21.30 15.36
CA ALA A 278 1.00 -22.29 16.27
C ALA A 278 1.88 -23.26 15.46
N ILE A 279 3.18 -23.32 15.76
CA ILE A 279 4.20 -23.95 14.90
C ILE A 279 4.96 -25.03 15.66
N TRP A 280 5.10 -26.20 15.02
CA TRP A 280 6.02 -27.28 15.39
C TRP A 280 7.13 -27.36 14.33
N PRO A 281 8.31 -26.78 14.59
CA PRO A 281 9.40 -26.81 13.63
C PRO A 281 10.14 -28.15 13.70
N GLN A 282 10.45 -28.72 12.52
CA GLN A 282 11.48 -29.74 12.31
C GLN A 282 11.48 -30.90 13.31
N PHE A 283 10.39 -31.67 13.36
CA PHE A 283 10.32 -32.91 14.12
C PHE A 283 10.30 -34.12 13.18
N ARG A 284 10.70 -35.29 13.69
CA ARG A 284 10.63 -36.54 12.93
C ARG A 284 9.20 -37.07 12.90
N GLU A 285 8.80 -37.69 11.80
CA GLU A 285 7.46 -38.29 11.64
C GLU A 285 7.02 -39.24 12.78
N SER A 286 7.98 -39.83 13.51
CA SER A 286 7.72 -40.73 14.63
C SER A 286 7.50 -40.04 15.97
N ALA A 287 7.74 -38.73 16.07
CA ALA A 287 7.67 -37.98 17.32
C ALA A 287 6.25 -37.54 17.68
N ILE A 288 5.38 -37.34 16.70
CA ILE A 288 4.02 -36.81 16.85
C ILE A 288 3.09 -37.64 15.98
N VAL A 289 2.02 -38.18 16.57
CA VAL A 289 1.03 -38.96 15.83
C VAL A 289 -0.14 -38.07 15.45
N ASP A 290 -0.38 -37.93 14.15
CA ASP A 290 -1.60 -37.29 13.63
C ASP A 290 -2.24 -38.14 12.53
N SER A 291 -3.42 -38.67 12.83
CA SER A 291 -4.16 -39.66 12.07
C SER A 291 -5.66 -39.34 12.11
N SER A 292 -6.44 -40.05 11.30
CA SER A 292 -7.90 -39.87 11.26
C SER A 292 -8.62 -40.23 12.56
N THR A 293 -8.01 -41.06 13.40
CA THR A 293 -8.59 -41.52 14.67
C THR A 293 -8.02 -40.82 15.89
N PHE A 294 -6.81 -40.26 15.79
CA PHE A 294 -6.07 -39.71 16.92
C PHE A 294 -5.05 -38.66 16.45
N SER A 295 -4.94 -37.57 17.19
CA SER A 295 -4.01 -36.48 16.93
C SER A 295 -3.38 -35.96 18.22
N ASP A 296 -2.06 -35.97 18.28
CA ASP A 296 -1.24 -35.35 19.32
C ASP A 296 -1.08 -33.83 19.11
N ILE A 297 -1.53 -33.29 17.97
CA ILE A 297 -1.25 -31.91 17.59
C ILE A 297 -2.32 -30.98 18.18
N ASP A 298 -2.13 -30.61 19.45
CA ASP A 298 -2.90 -29.55 20.11
C ASP A 298 -2.21 -28.18 19.90
N PRO A 299 -2.83 -27.21 19.21
CA PRO A 299 -2.34 -25.83 19.05
C PRO A 299 -1.81 -25.19 20.33
N LEU A 300 -2.40 -25.51 21.49
CA LEU A 300 -1.99 -24.96 22.79
C LEU A 300 -0.62 -25.47 23.26
N MET A 301 -0.20 -26.65 22.78
CA MET A 301 1.07 -27.29 23.13
C MET A 301 2.18 -26.98 22.11
N ALA A 302 1.92 -26.10 21.14
CA ALA A 302 2.91 -25.76 20.12
C ALA A 302 4.13 -25.06 20.73
N PRO A 303 5.37 -25.44 20.33
CA PRO A 303 6.59 -24.89 20.90
C PRO A 303 6.83 -23.42 20.51
N THR A 304 6.35 -22.99 19.34
CA THR A 304 6.57 -21.62 18.83
C THR A 304 5.25 -21.01 18.38
N TRP A 305 4.97 -19.79 18.84
CA TRP A 305 3.78 -19.04 18.47
C TRP A 305 4.20 -17.73 17.80
N THR A 306 3.58 -17.38 16.67
CA THR A 306 3.80 -16.10 16.00
C THR A 306 2.47 -15.38 15.79
N ILE A 307 2.48 -14.04 15.90
CA ILE A 307 1.33 -13.21 15.58
C ILE A 307 1.72 -12.16 14.55
N THR A 308 1.03 -12.16 13.42
CA THR A 308 1.25 -11.21 12.33
C THR A 308 0.04 -10.30 12.20
N ILE A 309 0.25 -9.00 12.37
CA ILE A 309 -0.80 -7.99 12.25
C ILE A 309 -0.82 -7.47 10.82
N LYS A 310 -1.92 -7.68 10.10
CA LYS A 310 -2.16 -7.05 8.80
C LYS A 310 -2.75 -5.67 9.01
N ILE A 311 -2.01 -4.65 8.58
CA ILE A 311 -2.42 -3.25 8.64
C ILE A 311 -3.17 -2.90 7.36
N ARG A 312 -4.23 -2.10 7.46
CA ARG A 312 -4.98 -1.59 6.30
C ARG A 312 -4.10 -0.63 5.48
N ASN A 313 -4.18 -0.71 4.16
CA ASN A 313 -3.40 0.16 3.28
C ASN A 313 -3.95 1.60 3.21
N ASN A 314 -5.24 1.80 3.52
CA ASN A 314 -5.91 3.10 3.39
C ASN A 314 -6.39 3.58 4.75
N ILE A 315 -5.44 4.07 5.55
CA ILE A 315 -5.72 4.64 6.87
C ILE A 315 -5.98 6.12 6.68
N ARG A 316 -7.20 6.57 6.96
CA ARG A 316 -7.56 7.99 6.96
C ARG A 316 -7.47 8.55 8.37
N GLY A 317 -6.53 9.47 8.56
CA GLY A 317 -6.42 10.26 9.78
C GLY A 317 -7.29 11.52 9.68
N GLN A 318 -8.04 11.83 10.72
CA GLN A 318 -8.95 12.97 10.74
C GLN A 318 -8.20 14.31 10.64
N LEU A 319 -7.06 14.41 11.34
CA LEU A 319 -6.18 15.58 11.27
C LEU A 319 -5.54 15.71 9.88
N SER A 320 -5.10 14.58 9.30
CA SER A 320 -4.53 14.57 7.94
C SER A 320 -5.56 15.09 6.94
N ASP A 321 -6.80 14.59 6.99
CA ASP A 321 -7.87 15.05 6.09
C ASP A 321 -8.17 16.54 6.26
N THR A 322 -8.12 17.05 7.49
CA THR A 322 -8.30 18.49 7.77
C THR A 322 -7.15 19.32 7.18
N ILE A 323 -5.90 18.87 7.35
CA ILE A 323 -4.72 19.55 6.77
C ILE A 323 -4.76 19.47 5.25
N ASP A 324 -5.10 18.32 4.68
CA ASP A 324 -5.21 18.12 3.23
C ASP A 324 -6.27 19.06 2.64
N ARG A 325 -7.43 19.24 3.30
CA ARG A 325 -8.44 20.22 2.91
C ARG A 325 -7.93 21.66 2.96
N VAL A 326 -7.17 22.02 4.00
CA VAL A 326 -6.56 23.36 4.10
C VAL A 326 -5.51 23.56 3.01
N MET A 327 -4.68 22.57 2.73
CA MET A 327 -3.65 22.63 1.69
C MET A 327 -4.27 22.73 0.28
N GLN A 328 -5.37 22.02 0.02
CA GLN A 328 -6.13 22.14 -1.23
C GLN A 328 -6.63 23.57 -1.49
N LEU A 329 -6.78 24.41 -0.46
CA LEU A 329 -7.13 25.82 -0.66
C LEU A 329 -6.04 26.62 -1.37
N LEU A 330 -4.77 26.23 -1.24
CA LEU A 330 -3.67 26.92 -1.93
C LEU A 330 -3.79 26.82 -3.45
N GLU A 331 -4.47 25.78 -3.94
CA GLU A 331 -4.74 25.58 -5.37
C GLU A 331 -6.11 26.12 -5.81
N ASN A 332 -6.94 26.56 -4.86
CA ASN A 332 -8.29 27.03 -5.14
C ASN A 332 -8.27 28.44 -5.75
N LYS A 333 -8.87 28.58 -6.94
CA LYS A 333 -8.97 29.84 -7.70
C LYS A 333 -10.32 30.53 -7.57
N GLN A 334 -11.24 30.00 -6.76
CA GLN A 334 -12.56 30.60 -6.57
C GLN A 334 -12.46 31.91 -5.79
N LEU A 335 -13.22 32.92 -6.23
CA LEU A 335 -13.32 34.18 -5.48
C LEU A 335 -14.17 33.95 -4.23
N ILE A 336 -13.76 34.54 -3.11
CA ILE A 336 -14.51 34.51 -1.84
C ILE A 336 -15.96 34.95 -2.04
N MET A 337 -16.17 35.95 -2.90
CA MET A 337 -17.49 36.47 -3.26
C MET A 337 -18.36 35.44 -4.01
N ASP A 338 -17.75 34.55 -4.80
CA ASP A 338 -18.48 33.48 -5.48
C ASP A 338 -18.87 32.37 -4.51
N VAL A 339 -17.95 32.00 -3.62
CA VAL A 339 -18.17 30.99 -2.56
C VAL A 339 -19.30 31.41 -1.62
N LEU A 340 -19.35 32.70 -1.27
CA LEU A 340 -20.40 33.28 -0.42
C LEU A 340 -21.69 33.62 -1.18
N GLY A 341 -21.73 33.41 -2.51
CA GLY A 341 -22.90 33.71 -3.35
C GLY A 341 -23.16 35.20 -3.59
N LEU A 342 -22.25 36.08 -3.17
CA LEU A 342 -22.34 37.53 -3.28
C LEU A 342 -22.17 38.04 -4.72
N SER A 343 -21.49 37.29 -5.59
CA SER A 343 -21.32 37.67 -7.00
C SER A 343 -22.63 37.66 -7.79
N LYS A 344 -23.57 36.76 -7.46
CA LYS A 344 -24.90 36.71 -8.07
C LYS A 344 -25.79 37.88 -7.65
N SER A 345 -25.65 38.36 -6.40
CA SER A 345 -26.36 39.55 -5.91
C SER A 345 -25.82 40.87 -6.46
N LEU A 346 -24.56 40.88 -6.94
CA LEU A 346 -23.92 42.06 -7.53
C LEU A 346 -24.23 42.26 -9.02
N GLY A 347 -25.06 41.40 -9.62
CA GLY A 347 -25.26 41.29 -11.06
C GLY A 347 -26.01 42.41 -11.79
N VAL A 348 -26.51 43.46 -11.12
CA VAL A 348 -27.21 44.59 -11.79
C VAL A 348 -27.02 45.91 -11.05
N VAL A 349 -25.77 46.34 -10.79
CA VAL A 349 -25.53 47.68 -10.22
C VAL A 349 -24.42 48.40 -10.99
N ASN A 350 -24.70 49.63 -11.40
CA ASN A 350 -23.87 50.48 -12.27
C ASN A 350 -22.45 50.63 -11.69
N PRO A 351 -21.36 50.37 -12.45
CA PRO A 351 -19.98 50.35 -11.93
C PRO A 351 -19.51 51.64 -11.26
N LEU A 352 -20.09 52.78 -11.64
CA LEU A 352 -19.76 54.10 -11.09
C LEU A 352 -20.33 54.34 -9.69
N HIS A 353 -21.46 53.71 -9.33
CA HIS A 353 -22.01 53.79 -7.96
C HIS A 353 -21.06 53.14 -6.93
N LYS A 354 -20.28 52.14 -7.36
CA LYS A 354 -19.28 51.43 -6.54
C LYS A 354 -17.99 52.21 -6.25
N ILE A 355 -17.72 53.29 -6.98
CA ILE A 355 -16.56 54.16 -6.70
C ILE A 355 -16.93 55.20 -5.63
N THR A 356 -18.22 55.54 -5.54
CA THR A 356 -18.76 56.55 -4.63
C THR A 356 -19.36 55.97 -3.34
N GLU A 357 -19.77 54.70 -3.33
CA GLU A 357 -20.23 54.01 -2.13
C GLU A 357 -19.10 53.14 -1.59
N ALA A 358 -18.60 53.50 -0.40
CA ALA A 358 -17.70 52.63 0.36
C ALA A 358 -18.38 51.26 0.51
N PRO A 359 -17.71 50.14 0.14
CA PRO A 359 -18.26 48.81 0.39
C PRO A 359 -18.57 48.73 1.87
N ILE A 360 -19.84 48.48 2.17
CA ILE A 360 -20.48 48.63 3.48
C ILE A 360 -19.63 47.92 4.51
N THR A 361 -18.82 48.74 5.17
CA THR A 361 -17.81 48.41 6.14
C THR A 361 -18.53 48.13 7.46
N ILE A 362 -17.96 47.26 8.29
CA ILE A 362 -18.12 47.18 9.76
C ILE A 362 -19.16 48.16 10.31
N SER A 363 -20.43 47.82 10.16
CA SER A 363 -21.51 48.60 10.75
C SER A 363 -22.31 47.79 11.74
N LYS A 364 -21.97 46.51 12.00
CA LYS A 364 -22.55 45.77 13.12
C LYS A 364 -21.73 45.90 14.42
N LEU A 365 -20.40 45.84 14.36
CA LEU A 365 -19.56 45.90 15.57
C LEU A 365 -19.62 47.28 16.27
N VAL A 366 -19.78 48.38 15.51
CA VAL A 366 -19.90 49.75 16.07
C VAL A 366 -21.36 50.21 16.24
N LYS A 367 -22.34 49.77 15.42
CA LYS A 367 -23.76 50.13 15.64
C LYS A 367 -24.41 49.36 16.80
N ALA A 368 -23.89 48.19 17.18
CA ALA A 368 -24.34 47.54 18.42
C ALA A 368 -23.94 48.35 19.67
N ALA A 369 -22.79 49.04 19.63
CA ALA A 369 -22.39 50.02 20.65
C ALA A 369 -23.12 51.38 20.50
N MET A 370 -23.53 51.75 19.28
CA MET A 370 -24.24 52.99 18.97
C MET A 370 -25.60 52.73 18.32
N ARG A 371 -26.64 52.57 19.15
CA ARG A 371 -28.06 52.36 18.80
C ARG A 371 -28.55 53.16 17.58
N GLN A 372 -28.42 52.65 16.35
CA GLN A 372 -29.18 53.16 15.19
C GLN A 372 -29.52 52.06 14.18
N ASN A 373 -30.83 51.80 14.07
CA ASN A 373 -31.47 50.94 13.09
C ASN A 373 -31.41 51.59 11.70
N THR A 374 -30.87 50.90 10.71
CA THR A 374 -31.17 51.19 9.29
C THR A 374 -31.14 49.89 8.49
N SER A 375 -32.30 49.57 7.91
CA SER A 375 -32.60 48.42 7.08
C SER A 375 -32.04 48.58 5.67
N VAL A 376 -30.94 47.90 5.35
CA VAL A 376 -30.46 47.66 3.98
C VAL A 376 -30.09 46.18 3.91
N GLY A 377 -30.52 45.48 2.87
CA GLY A 377 -30.52 44.02 2.73
C GLY A 377 -29.30 43.34 3.35
N GLU A 378 -29.49 42.75 4.53
CA GLU A 378 -28.42 42.15 5.32
C GLU A 378 -27.94 40.88 4.62
N PHE A 379 -26.69 40.89 4.16
CA PHE A 379 -26.01 39.65 3.86
C PHE A 379 -25.96 38.80 5.14
N LYS A 380 -26.69 37.69 5.15
CA LYS A 380 -26.63 36.69 6.21
C LYS A 380 -25.67 35.61 5.76
N GLY A 381 -24.44 35.65 6.27
CA GLY A 381 -23.46 34.62 5.99
C GLY A 381 -23.82 33.27 6.63
N PRO A 382 -23.07 32.21 6.33
CA PRO A 382 -23.34 30.85 6.83
C PRO A 382 -23.14 30.68 8.34
N ILE A 383 -22.45 31.60 9.01
CA ILE A 383 -22.21 31.59 10.46
C ILE A 383 -23.17 32.59 11.10
N ALA A 384 -23.84 32.21 12.20
CA ALA A 384 -24.67 33.13 12.97
C ALA A 384 -23.84 34.28 13.54
N ASP A 385 -24.37 35.50 13.53
CA ASP A 385 -23.66 36.72 13.91
C ASP A 385 -23.03 36.62 15.33
N ASP A 386 -23.76 36.04 16.30
CA ASP A 386 -23.27 35.89 17.68
C ASP A 386 -22.05 34.96 17.78
N LEU A 387 -22.06 33.88 16.99
CA LEU A 387 -20.98 32.89 16.91
C LEU A 387 -19.75 33.49 16.23
N LEU A 388 -19.98 34.20 15.11
CA LEU A 388 -18.95 34.89 14.37
C LEU A 388 -18.28 35.97 15.23
N MET A 389 -19.06 36.76 15.98
CA MET A 389 -18.52 37.76 16.90
C MET A 389 -17.65 37.13 17.97
N THR A 390 -18.09 36.00 18.55
CA THR A 390 -17.30 35.28 19.56
C THR A 390 -15.97 34.77 18.98
N MET A 391 -15.97 34.24 17.76
CA MET A 391 -14.75 33.82 17.05
C MET A 391 -13.82 35.00 16.74
N LEU A 392 -14.38 36.12 16.28
CA LEU A 392 -13.61 37.33 15.98
C LEU A 392 -13.02 37.96 17.25
N TYR A 393 -13.72 37.95 18.38
CA TYR A 393 -13.17 38.41 19.66
C TYR A 393 -12.10 37.48 20.23
N TYR A 394 -12.13 36.19 19.88
CA TYR A 394 -11.03 35.29 20.19
C TYR A 394 -9.78 35.60 19.35
N VAL A 395 -9.95 35.85 18.05
CA VAL A 395 -8.87 36.22 17.12
C VAL A 395 -8.36 37.65 17.36
N PHE A 396 -9.22 38.58 17.74
CA PHE A 396 -8.94 39.98 18.00
C PHE A 396 -9.37 40.37 19.43
N PRO A 397 -8.62 39.92 20.45
CA PRO A 397 -8.99 40.07 21.84
C PRO A 397 -9.04 41.49 22.36
N ASP A 398 -8.38 42.42 21.68
CA ASP A 398 -8.30 43.85 21.97
C ASP A 398 -9.52 44.65 21.49
N ALA A 399 -10.40 44.05 20.69
CA ALA A 399 -11.65 44.68 20.24
C ALA A 399 -12.68 44.85 21.39
N VAL A 400 -12.49 44.18 22.53
CA VAL A 400 -13.43 44.19 23.67
C VAL A 400 -12.67 44.48 24.96
N ALA A 401 -13.17 45.45 25.75
CA ALA A 401 -12.52 45.89 26.99
C ALA A 401 -12.47 44.82 28.11
N ASN A 402 -13.42 43.88 28.14
CA ASN A 402 -13.51 42.81 29.12
C ASN A 402 -13.40 41.44 28.44
N ASN A 403 -12.22 41.11 27.91
CA ASN A 403 -12.00 39.84 27.25
C ASN A 403 -11.54 38.73 28.22
N SER A 404 -12.05 37.52 28.01
CA SER A 404 -11.66 36.32 28.73
C SER A 404 -10.34 35.71 28.22
N TYR A 405 -9.90 36.06 27.00
CA TYR A 405 -8.74 35.47 26.33
C TYR A 405 -7.77 36.52 25.76
N PRO A 406 -7.11 37.36 26.59
CA PRO A 406 -6.12 38.34 26.12
C PRO A 406 -4.92 37.67 25.41
N TYR A 407 -4.18 38.43 24.61
CA TYR A 407 -2.88 37.99 24.12
C TYR A 407 -1.87 37.86 25.28
N PRO A 408 -0.93 36.91 25.22
CA PRO A 408 0.14 36.83 26.20
C PRO A 408 1.08 38.04 26.08
N ASP A 409 1.55 38.56 27.23
CA ASP A 409 2.47 39.71 27.28
C ASP A 409 3.82 39.44 26.58
N GLN A 410 4.18 38.16 26.44
CA GLN A 410 5.36 37.69 25.72
C GLN A 410 4.97 36.55 24.80
N LEU A 411 5.12 36.78 23.49
CA LEU A 411 4.96 35.75 22.47
C LEU A 411 6.27 34.97 22.35
N GLU A 412 6.39 33.87 23.10
CA GLU A 412 7.52 32.97 22.95
C GLU A 412 7.34 32.12 21.70
N VAL A 413 8.25 32.26 20.73
CA VAL A 413 8.42 31.27 19.68
C VAL A 413 9.07 30.06 20.35
N GLU A 414 8.39 28.90 20.35
CA GLU A 414 8.86 27.62 20.93
C GLU A 414 10.09 27.03 20.19
N ASN A 415 11.14 27.83 19.95
CA ASN A 415 12.43 27.37 19.48
C ASN A 415 13.43 27.15 20.63
N LYS A 416 13.05 27.43 21.89
CA LYS A 416 13.92 27.15 23.03
C LYS A 416 13.86 25.66 23.37
N GLN A 417 14.96 24.97 23.05
CA GLN A 417 15.25 23.62 23.50
C GLN A 417 15.35 23.59 25.02
N GLU A 418 14.23 23.38 25.71
CA GLU A 418 14.26 22.85 27.06
C GLU A 418 14.19 21.33 26.96
N ASN A 419 15.31 20.68 27.29
CA ASN A 419 15.53 19.22 27.35
C ASN A 419 15.59 18.47 26.03
N GLY A 420 16.70 18.57 25.28
CA GLY A 420 17.39 17.47 24.55
C GLY A 420 16.62 16.55 23.59
N GLU A 421 15.30 16.68 23.45
CA GLU A 421 14.44 15.87 22.60
C GLU A 421 14.26 16.61 21.28
N THR A 422 14.64 15.95 20.19
CA THR A 422 14.43 16.44 18.83
C THR A 422 12.92 16.50 18.58
N ARG A 423 12.28 17.66 18.81
CA ARG A 423 10.86 17.84 18.48
C ARG A 423 10.66 17.55 16.99
N LEU A 424 9.68 16.69 16.69
CA LEU A 424 9.14 16.54 15.34
C LEU A 424 8.81 17.95 14.84
N CYS A 425 9.33 18.34 13.68
CA CYS A 425 9.12 19.65 13.04
C CYS A 425 9.96 20.85 13.53
N SER A 426 11.12 20.65 14.18
CA SER A 426 12.04 21.77 14.53
C SER A 426 12.56 22.60 13.33
N TYR A 427 12.40 22.08 12.11
CA TYR A 427 12.75 22.75 10.86
C TYR A 427 11.60 23.58 10.26
N LEU A 428 10.38 23.51 10.82
CA LEU A 428 9.24 24.28 10.34
C LEU A 428 9.17 25.63 11.07
N LYS A 429 8.98 26.70 10.31
CA LYS A 429 8.67 28.02 10.87
C LYS A 429 7.23 28.00 11.38
N ALA A 430 7.05 27.98 12.71
CA ALA A 430 5.74 28.06 13.36
C ALA A 430 5.52 29.45 13.97
N SER A 431 4.26 29.87 14.06
CA SER A 431 3.86 31.06 14.82
C SER A 431 3.96 30.79 16.33
N PRO A 432 4.22 31.82 17.16
CA PRO A 432 4.14 31.69 18.62
C PRO A 432 2.75 31.21 19.05
N VAL A 433 2.71 30.42 20.13
CA VAL A 433 1.45 29.95 20.72
C VAL A 433 0.61 31.15 21.16
N ASP A 434 -0.71 31.07 20.98
CA ASP A 434 -1.67 32.13 21.26
C ASP A 434 -1.49 33.45 20.48
N GLY A 435 -0.55 33.54 19.54
CA GLY A 435 -0.44 34.67 18.62
C GLY A 435 -1.59 34.72 17.60
N LEU A 436 -1.72 35.84 16.88
CA LEU A 436 -2.79 36.07 15.90
C LEU A 436 -2.87 34.95 14.86
N VAL A 437 -1.73 34.60 14.27
CA VAL A 437 -1.64 33.58 13.21
C VAL A 437 -2.00 32.19 13.75
N TRP A 438 -1.64 31.90 15.00
CA TRP A 438 -1.96 30.63 15.66
C TRP A 438 -3.47 30.51 15.90
N ARG A 439 -4.09 31.52 16.51
CA ARG A 439 -5.54 31.55 16.78
C ARG A 439 -6.35 31.51 15.49
N LEU A 440 -5.94 32.25 14.47
CA LEU A 440 -6.57 32.25 13.16
C LEU A 440 -6.48 30.86 12.51
N SER A 441 -5.31 30.21 12.56
CA SER A 441 -5.10 28.89 11.96
C SER A 441 -5.97 27.82 12.61
N LEU A 442 -6.08 27.82 13.95
CA LEU A 442 -6.94 26.89 14.68
C LEU A 442 -8.42 27.13 14.39
N THR A 443 -8.85 28.39 14.39
CA THR A 443 -10.24 28.76 14.09
C THR A 443 -10.60 28.37 12.66
N ALA A 444 -9.70 28.62 11.70
CA ALA A 444 -9.87 28.25 10.31
C ALA A 444 -9.95 26.72 10.11
N ALA A 445 -9.06 25.96 10.75
CA ALA A 445 -9.04 24.50 10.68
C ALA A 445 -10.33 23.89 11.28
N SER A 446 -10.76 24.39 12.43
CA SER A 446 -12.01 23.97 13.10
C SER A 446 -13.24 24.28 12.27
N LEU A 447 -13.31 25.46 11.63
CA LEU A 447 -14.41 25.83 10.73
C LEU A 447 -14.44 25.01 9.44
N ILE A 448 -13.28 24.72 8.85
CA ILE A 448 -13.19 23.82 7.68
C ILE A 448 -13.68 22.42 8.03
N SER A 449 -13.36 21.94 9.23
CA SER A 449 -13.74 20.60 9.68
C SER A 449 -15.23 20.51 9.96
N ALA A 450 -15.82 21.53 10.61
CA ALA A 450 -17.23 21.53 11.01
C ALA A 450 -18.21 21.98 9.91
N GLY A 451 -17.87 23.04 9.15
CA GLY A 451 -18.78 23.70 8.21
C GLY A 451 -18.28 23.77 6.76
N GLY A 452 -17.02 23.41 6.51
CA GLY A 452 -16.42 23.40 5.18
C GLY A 452 -16.08 24.80 4.63
N LEU A 453 -15.86 24.86 3.32
CA LEU A 453 -15.34 26.06 2.64
C LEU A 453 -16.19 27.34 2.83
N PRO A 454 -17.53 27.32 2.79
CA PRO A 454 -18.33 28.53 2.96
C PRO A 454 -18.16 29.20 4.33
N TYR A 455 -17.98 28.40 5.39
CA TYR A 455 -17.80 28.89 6.75
C TYR A 455 -16.45 29.59 6.91
N LEU A 456 -15.39 28.96 6.39
CA LEU A 456 -14.08 29.59 6.35
C LEU A 456 -14.07 30.86 5.50
N ALA A 457 -14.73 30.85 4.33
CA ALA A 457 -14.83 32.02 3.47
C ALA A 457 -15.51 33.20 4.18
N HIS A 458 -16.53 32.93 5.01
CA HIS A 458 -17.22 33.94 5.80
C HIS A 458 -16.31 34.53 6.89
N LEU A 459 -15.61 33.67 7.65
CA LEU A 459 -14.62 34.14 8.64
C LEU A 459 -13.52 34.97 7.96
N TRP A 460 -12.98 34.49 6.84
CA TRP A 460 -11.90 35.15 6.12
C TRP A 460 -12.33 36.51 5.56
N TYR A 461 -13.55 36.60 5.03
CA TYR A 461 -14.13 37.86 4.59
C TYR A 461 -14.14 38.89 5.72
N GLU A 462 -14.70 38.54 6.88
CA GLU A 462 -14.79 39.44 8.04
C GLU A 462 -13.42 39.76 8.64
N PHE A 463 -12.52 38.77 8.70
CA PHE A 463 -11.14 38.98 9.13
C PHE A 463 -10.40 40.01 8.26
N THR A 464 -10.57 39.95 6.93
CA THR A 464 -9.94 40.94 6.02
C THR A 464 -10.52 42.34 6.18
N GLN A 465 -11.83 42.45 6.46
CA GLN A 465 -12.48 43.73 6.73
C GLN A 465 -11.97 44.34 8.04
N GLU A 466 -11.84 43.55 9.10
CA GLU A 466 -11.30 44.00 10.39
C GLU A 466 -9.84 44.46 10.25
N LEU A 467 -9.01 43.73 9.48
CA LEU A 467 -7.65 44.17 9.17
C LEU A 467 -7.62 45.50 8.42
N GLN A 468 -8.48 45.68 7.42
CA GLN A 468 -8.58 46.93 6.68
C GLN A 468 -8.98 48.09 7.61
N TYR A 469 -9.97 47.88 8.47
CA TYR A 469 -10.42 48.87 9.44
C TYR A 469 -9.30 49.28 10.40
N ARG A 470 -8.57 48.31 10.96
CA ARG A 470 -7.43 48.57 11.84
C ARG A 470 -6.33 49.35 11.14
N TRP A 471 -6.06 49.02 9.87
CA TRP A 471 -5.11 49.75 9.04
C TRP A 471 -5.53 51.21 8.84
N GLU A 472 -6.79 51.46 8.47
CA GLU A 472 -7.35 52.80 8.25
C GLU A 472 -7.33 53.65 9.55
N HIS A 473 -7.56 53.02 10.70
CA HIS A 473 -7.65 53.68 12.01
C HIS A 473 -6.33 53.65 12.79
N ARG A 474 -5.25 53.10 12.22
CA ARG A 474 -3.91 52.97 12.84
C ARG A 474 -3.94 52.22 14.18
N ILE A 475 -4.78 51.21 14.28
CA ILE A 475 -4.85 50.31 15.44
C ILE A 475 -3.70 49.31 15.30
N LEU A 476 -2.89 49.18 16.36
CA LEU A 476 -1.82 48.18 16.39
C LEU A 476 -2.42 46.78 16.46
N ILE A 477 -1.98 45.91 15.56
CA ILE A 477 -2.30 44.49 15.62
C ILE A 477 -1.31 43.85 16.58
N GLN A 478 -1.77 43.49 17.77
CA GLN A 478 -0.97 42.69 18.70
C GLN A 478 -1.02 41.23 18.23
N GLY A 479 0.13 40.60 18.03
CA GLY A 479 0.21 39.22 17.53
C GLY A 479 1.54 38.85 16.90
#